data_AF-A0A7V8QNZ1-F1
#
_entry.id   AF-A0A7V8QNZ1-F1
#
_cell.length_a   1.000
_cell.length_b   1.000
_cell.length_c   1.000
_cell.angle_alpha   90.00
_cell.angle_beta   90.00
_cell.angle_gamma   90.00
#
_symmetry.space_group_name_H-M   'P 1'
#
loop_
_entity.id
_entity.type
_entity.pdbx_description
1 polymer ?
#
loop_
_entity_poly.entity_id
_entity_poly.type
_entity_poly.pdbx_seq_one_letter_code
_entity_poly.pdbx_strand_id
1 'polypeptide(L)'
;MNNNLDTEKLIGISALLVHAAKIDGNFTEKEKQIIRTFLKNFDQNDSIIENIVEKAEKLENNTNQLLSFTNIIKKNSLESKSIVVKELWKIILSDNNSDEYESNLMRRVCGLIYFPDKKSGEIKMKILKSNLT
;
A
#
# COMPACT_ATOMS: atom_id res chain seq x y z
N MET A 1 4.56 0.39 22.58
CA MET A 1 4.33 -0.08 21.19
C MET A 1 5.55 0.29 20.38
N ASN A 2 6.52 -0.62 20.22
CA ASN A 2 7.72 -0.37 19.40
C ASN A 2 7.43 -0.77 17.96
N ASN A 3 6.68 0.05 17.23
CA ASN A 3 6.44 -0.16 15.80
C ASN A 3 7.51 0.57 14.97
N ASN A 4 8.80 0.29 15.23
CA ASN A 4 9.85 0.68 14.28
C ASN A 4 9.90 -0.40 13.19
N LEU A 5 9.07 -0.24 12.17
CA LEU A 5 9.34 -0.87 10.88
C LEU A 5 10.67 -0.30 10.39
N ASP A 6 11.66 -1.17 10.27
CA ASP A 6 12.96 -0.80 9.71
C ASP A 6 12.79 -0.15 8.32
N THR A 7 13.63 0.83 7.99
CA THR A 7 13.57 1.64 6.77
C THR A 7 13.49 0.76 5.52
N GLU A 8 14.19 -0.37 5.47
CA GLU A 8 14.12 -1.32 4.36
C GLU A 8 12.71 -1.92 4.18
N LYS A 9 12.02 -2.22 5.29
CA LYS A 9 10.65 -2.72 5.25
C LYS A 9 9.69 -1.63 4.78
N LEU A 10 9.89 -0.38 5.21
CA LEU A 10 9.09 0.75 4.75
C LEU A 10 9.27 1.00 3.25
N ILE A 11 10.50 0.87 2.73
CA ILE A 11 10.77 0.93 1.28
C ILE A 11 10.00 -0.18 0.55
N GLY A 12 10.08 -1.43 1.03
CA GLY A 12 9.41 -2.55 0.38
C GLY A 12 7.88 -2.49 0.44
N ILE A 13 7.31 -2.02 1.56
CA ILE A 13 5.87 -1.77 1.67
C ILE A 13 5.46 -0.62 0.73
N SER A 14 6.24 0.46 0.71
CA SER A 14 5.95 1.60 -0.17
C SER A 14 6.08 1.22 -1.64
N ALA A 15 6.98 0.31 -2.01
CA ALA A 15 7.08 -0.21 -3.37
C ALA A 15 5.84 -1.01 -3.77
N LEU A 16 5.22 -1.76 -2.85
CA LEU A 16 3.91 -2.39 -3.09
C LEU A 16 2.81 -1.34 -3.32
N LEU A 17 2.83 -0.24 -2.58
CA LEU A 17 1.87 0.86 -2.74
C LEU A 17 2.07 1.57 -4.08
N VAL A 18 3.31 1.84 -4.48
CA VAL A 18 3.64 2.38 -5.81
C VAL A 18 3.20 1.43 -6.92
N HIS A 19 3.40 0.12 -6.74
CA HIS A 19 2.97 -0.88 -7.71
C HIS A 19 1.45 -0.85 -7.91
N ALA A 20 0.69 -0.68 -6.83
CA ALA A 20 -0.76 -0.51 -6.91
C ALA A 20 -1.15 0.78 -7.63
N ALA A 21 -0.44 1.88 -7.37
CA ALA A 21 -0.69 3.19 -7.98
C ALA A 21 -0.29 3.30 -9.46
N LYS A 22 0.50 2.35 -9.98
CA LYS A 22 0.96 2.35 -11.39
C LYS A 22 0.19 1.39 -12.28
N ILE A 23 -0.79 0.68 -11.73
CA ILE A 23 -1.51 -0.37 -12.45
C ILE A 23 -2.24 0.16 -13.69
N ASP A 24 -2.78 1.36 -13.60
CA ASP A 24 -3.49 2.08 -14.67
C ASP A 24 -2.52 2.81 -15.63
N GLY A 25 -1.21 2.76 -15.35
CA GLY A 25 -0.16 3.41 -16.11
C GLY A 25 0.17 4.85 -15.65
N ASN A 26 -0.50 5.40 -14.63
CA ASN A 26 -0.29 6.77 -14.18
C ASN A 26 -0.09 6.86 -12.67
N PHE A 27 1.14 7.15 -12.23
CA PHE A 27 1.38 7.48 -10.82
C PHE A 27 1.13 8.96 -10.56
N THR A 28 0.04 9.30 -9.90
CA THR A 28 -0.41 10.69 -9.68
C THR A 28 0.11 11.28 -8.37
N GLU A 29 0.13 12.62 -8.28
CA GLU A 29 0.47 13.31 -7.01
C GLU A 29 -0.51 12.98 -5.87
N LYS A 30 -1.77 12.65 -6.18
CA LYS A 30 -2.77 12.23 -5.19
C LYS A 30 -2.33 10.92 -4.52
N GLU A 31 -1.89 9.94 -5.30
CA GLU A 31 -1.43 8.65 -4.79
C GLU A 31 -0.09 8.78 -4.08
N LYS A 32 0.83 9.59 -4.63
CA LYS A 32 2.09 9.92 -3.97
C LYS A 32 1.85 10.53 -2.59
N GLN A 33 0.85 11.39 -2.46
CA GLN A 33 0.46 11.96 -1.17
C GLN A 33 -0.10 10.91 -0.19
N ILE A 34 -0.87 9.92 -0.66
CA ILE A 34 -1.33 8.80 0.18
C ILE A 34 -0.13 8.04 0.76
N ILE A 35 0.89 7.75 -0.06
CA ILE A 35 2.11 7.07 0.37
C ILE A 35 2.90 7.92 1.37
N ARG A 36 3.06 9.24 1.12
CA ARG A 36 3.68 10.17 2.08
C ARG A 36 2.95 10.18 3.42
N THR A 37 1.62 10.26 3.42
CA THR A 37 0.80 10.22 4.64
C THR A 37 0.94 8.89 5.37
N PHE A 38 1.04 7.76 4.66
CA PHE A 38 1.34 6.47 5.27
C PHE A 38 2.69 6.49 6.00
N LEU A 39 3.75 6.98 5.34
CA LEU A 39 5.10 7.09 5.91
C LEU A 39 5.17 8.04 7.10
N LYS A 40 4.34 9.10 7.12
CA LYS A 40 4.20 10.01 8.27
C LYS A 40 3.71 9.33 9.55
N ASN A 41 3.19 8.11 9.49
CA ASN A 41 2.87 7.35 10.71
C ASN A 41 4.11 6.75 11.39
N PHE A 42 5.27 6.74 10.71
CA PHE A 42 6.51 6.12 11.18
C PHE A 42 7.64 7.12 11.37
N ASP A 43 7.72 8.15 10.53
CA ASP A 43 8.73 9.22 10.61
C ASP A 43 8.10 10.55 10.20
N GLN A 44 8.47 11.66 10.85
CA GLN A 44 7.97 13.01 10.52
C GLN A 44 8.95 13.83 9.66
N ASN A 45 10.15 13.30 9.38
CA ASN A 45 11.16 13.98 8.59
C ASN A 45 10.87 13.83 7.09
N ASP A 46 10.44 14.93 6.47
CA ASP A 46 10.09 14.94 5.04
C ASP A 46 11.25 14.49 4.14
N SER A 47 12.51 14.79 4.47
CA SER A 47 13.67 14.32 3.68
C SER A 47 13.85 12.80 3.73
N ILE A 48 13.54 12.17 4.87
CA ILE A 48 13.58 10.71 5.00
C ILE A 48 12.43 10.09 4.21
N ILE A 49 11.24 10.69 4.30
CA ILE A 49 10.05 10.24 3.58
C ILE A 49 10.30 10.29 2.07
N GLU A 50 10.78 11.40 1.53
CA GLU A 50 11.06 11.51 0.09
C GLU A 50 12.11 10.48 -0.36
N ASN A 51 13.15 10.26 0.43
CA ASN A 51 14.15 9.23 0.12
C ASN A 51 13.54 7.82 0.10
N ILE A 52 12.61 7.50 1.01
CA ILE A 52 11.89 6.22 1.00
C ILE A 52 11.01 6.10 -0.24
N VAL A 53 10.28 7.16 -0.60
CA VAL A 53 9.42 7.20 -1.79
C VAL A 53 10.25 7.00 -3.06
N GLU A 54 11.36 7.72 -3.23
CA GLU A 54 12.26 7.55 -4.38
C GLU A 54 12.82 6.12 -4.48
N LYS A 55 13.24 5.54 -3.35
CA LYS A 55 13.73 4.16 -3.32
C LYS A 55 12.63 3.16 -3.64
N ALA A 56 11.41 3.40 -3.18
CA ALA A 56 10.25 2.56 -3.48
C ALA A 56 9.90 2.61 -4.98
N GLU A 57 9.88 3.80 -5.58
CA GLU A 57 9.67 3.97 -7.02
C GLU A 57 10.73 3.25 -7.85
N LYS A 58 12.01 3.38 -7.48
CA LYS A 58 13.12 2.67 -8.13
C LYS A 58 13.01 1.16 -7.96
N LEU A 59 12.68 0.70 -6.75
CA LEU A 59 12.54 -0.73 -6.47
C LEU A 59 11.42 -1.33 -7.31
N GLU A 60 10.27 -0.66 -7.38
CA GLU A 60 9.12 -1.08 -8.19
C GLU A 60 9.46 -1.16 -9.68
N ASN A 61 10.11 -0.13 -10.24
CA ASN A 61 10.56 -0.15 -11.65
C ASN A 61 11.54 -1.30 -11.97
N ASN A 62 12.28 -1.79 -10.97
CA ASN A 62 13.29 -2.84 -11.13
C ASN A 62 12.73 -4.25 -10.87
N THR A 63 11.48 -4.40 -10.43
CA THR A 63 10.90 -5.71 -10.09
C THR A 63 9.43 -5.82 -10.48
N ASN A 64 9.12 -6.78 -11.35
CA ASN A 64 7.74 -7.11 -11.69
C ASN A 64 7.10 -8.12 -10.72
N GLN A 65 7.76 -8.41 -9.58
CA GLN A 65 7.39 -9.51 -8.69
C GLN A 65 6.66 -9.03 -7.43
N LEU A 66 5.32 -9.10 -7.46
CA LEU A 66 4.44 -8.86 -6.32
C LEU A 66 4.80 -9.72 -5.08
N LEU A 67 5.34 -10.92 -5.31
CA LEU A 67 5.76 -11.84 -4.24
C LEU A 67 6.86 -11.25 -3.35
N SER A 68 7.81 -10.50 -3.94
CA SER A 68 8.94 -9.92 -3.23
C SER A 68 8.49 -8.90 -2.19
N PHE A 69 7.52 -8.04 -2.56
CA PHE A 69 6.98 -7.05 -1.63
C PHE A 69 6.11 -7.68 -0.54
N THR A 70 5.26 -8.63 -0.92
CA THR A 70 4.31 -9.26 0.01
C THR A 70 5.00 -10.14 1.06
N ASN A 71 6.16 -10.73 0.74
CA ASN A 71 6.97 -11.49 1.70
C ASN A 71 7.42 -10.65 2.92
N ILE A 72 7.64 -9.34 2.74
CA ILE A 72 8.02 -8.41 3.81
C ILE A 72 6.89 -8.28 4.84
N ILE A 73 5.64 -8.38 4.39
CA ILE A 73 4.43 -8.16 5.18
C ILE A 73 3.87 -9.49 5.72
N LYS A 74 4.12 -10.60 5.01
CA LYS A 74 3.57 -11.93 5.29
C LYS A 74 3.73 -12.37 6.74
N LYS A 75 4.86 -12.04 7.38
CA LYS A 75 5.17 -12.42 8.77
C LYS A 75 4.72 -11.40 9.82
N ASN A 76 4.14 -10.27 9.43
CA ASN A 76 3.67 -9.24 10.36
C ASN A 76 2.35 -9.63 11.02
N SER A 77 1.98 -8.89 12.08
CA SER A 77 0.70 -9.08 12.77
C SER A 77 -0.49 -8.76 11.86
N LEU A 78 -1.67 -9.24 12.24
CA LEU A 78 -2.89 -8.98 11.48
C LEU A 78 -3.23 -7.48 11.44
N GLU A 79 -2.94 -6.75 12.51
CA GLU A 79 -3.10 -5.30 12.60
C GLU A 79 -2.16 -4.58 11.64
N SER A 80 -0.88 -4.95 11.62
CA SER A 80 0.08 -4.37 10.66
C SER A 80 -0.31 -4.65 9.21
N LYS A 81 -0.77 -5.87 8.91
CA LYS A 81 -1.31 -6.22 7.59
C LYS A 81 -2.53 -5.38 7.24
N SER A 82 -3.42 -5.15 8.21
CA SER A 82 -4.61 -4.32 8.03
C SER A 82 -4.28 -2.87 7.67
N ILE A 83 -3.19 -2.32 8.21
CA ILE A 83 -2.73 -0.97 7.85
C ILE A 83 -2.35 -0.93 6.37
N VAL A 84 -1.52 -1.88 5.90
CA VAL A 84 -1.11 -1.92 4.49
C VAL A 84 -2.30 -2.15 3.55
N VAL A 85 -3.19 -3.07 3.88
CA VAL A 85 -4.42 -3.33 3.11
C VAL A 85 -5.31 -2.09 3.03
N LYS A 86 -5.39 -1.30 4.10
CA LYS A 86 -6.14 -0.03 4.10
C LYS A 86 -5.53 1.00 3.15
N GLU A 87 -4.21 1.17 3.18
CA GLU A 87 -3.54 2.13 2.28
C GLU A 87 -3.61 1.69 0.81
N LEU A 88 -3.50 0.39 0.53
CA LEU A 88 -3.75 -0.16 -0.80
C LEU A 88 -5.15 0.18 -1.31
N TRP A 89 -6.18 -0.04 -0.49
CA TRP A 89 -7.55 0.34 -0.87
C TRP A 89 -7.71 1.84 -1.08
N LYS A 90 -7.01 2.69 -0.31
CA LYS A 90 -7.07 4.14 -0.54
C LYS A 90 -6.48 4.53 -1.88
N ILE A 91 -5.35 3.95 -2.28
CA ILE A 91 -4.70 4.21 -3.58
C ILE A 91 -5.65 3.77 -4.70
N ILE A 92 -6.08 2.52 -4.64
CA ILE A 92 -6.99 1.91 -5.60
C ILE A 92 -8.29 2.73 -5.76
N LEU A 93 -8.93 3.09 -4.65
CA LEU A 93 -10.16 3.90 -4.68
C LEU A 93 -9.91 5.39 -4.89
N SER A 94 -8.66 5.83 -5.00
CA SER A 94 -8.33 7.23 -5.26
C SER A 94 -8.43 7.56 -6.74
N ASP A 95 -8.33 6.57 -7.62
CA ASP A 95 -8.64 6.74 -9.03
C ASP A 95 -10.14 6.55 -9.30
N ASN A 96 -10.68 7.24 -10.30
CA ASN A 96 -12.10 7.25 -10.63
C ASN A 96 -12.55 5.99 -11.38
N ASN A 97 -11.63 5.10 -11.75
CA ASN A 97 -11.87 3.93 -12.58
C ASN A 97 -11.68 2.63 -11.80
N SER A 98 -12.35 2.50 -10.64
CA SER A 98 -12.22 1.31 -9.81
C SER A 98 -12.93 0.09 -10.41
N ASP A 99 -12.30 -0.54 -11.40
CA ASP A 99 -12.84 -1.64 -12.20
C ASP A 99 -12.32 -3.01 -11.72
N GLU A 100 -12.77 -4.09 -12.37
CA GLU A 100 -12.47 -5.49 -12.03
C GLU A 100 -10.97 -5.81 -11.82
N TYR A 101 -10.08 -5.06 -12.49
CA TYR A 101 -8.62 -5.21 -12.38
C TYR A 101 -8.10 -4.98 -10.94
N GLU A 102 -8.66 -4.02 -10.22
CA GLU A 102 -8.23 -3.67 -8.87
C GLU A 102 -8.60 -4.73 -7.83
N SER A 103 -9.76 -5.36 -8.03
CA SER A 103 -10.20 -6.48 -7.20
C SER A 103 -9.25 -7.68 -7.36
N ASN A 104 -8.63 -7.85 -8.54
CA ASN A 104 -7.64 -8.89 -8.78
C ASN A 104 -6.31 -8.62 -8.06
N LEU A 105 -5.80 -7.39 -8.07
CA LEU A 105 -4.62 -7.04 -7.25
C LEU A 105 -4.88 -7.34 -5.78
N MET A 106 -5.99 -6.84 -5.23
CA MET A 106 -6.29 -7.00 -3.81
C MET A 106 -6.45 -8.46 -3.40
N ARG A 107 -7.12 -9.28 -4.22
CA ARG A 107 -7.23 -10.72 -3.98
C ARG A 107 -5.86 -11.40 -3.97
N ARG A 108 -4.98 -11.07 -4.93
CA ARG A 108 -3.60 -11.61 -4.98
C ARG A 108 -2.79 -11.21 -3.75
N VAL A 109 -2.80 -9.92 -3.39
CA VAL A 109 -2.08 -9.42 -2.21
C VAL A 109 -2.59 -10.10 -0.94
N CYS A 110 -3.91 -10.14 -0.72
CA CYS A 110 -4.50 -10.77 0.47
C CYS A 110 -4.12 -12.26 0.58
N GLY A 111 -4.16 -12.99 -0.55
CA GLY A 111 -3.71 -14.39 -0.60
C GLY A 111 -2.23 -14.56 -0.23
N LEU A 112 -1.34 -13.71 -0.75
CA LEU A 112 0.10 -13.78 -0.49
C LEU A 112 0.49 -13.46 0.97
N ILE A 113 -0.23 -12.53 1.60
CA ILE A 113 0.02 -12.13 2.99
C ILE A 113 -0.86 -12.88 4.00
N TYR A 114 -1.71 -13.82 3.56
CA TYR A 114 -2.69 -14.54 4.38
C TYR A 114 -3.62 -13.61 5.17
N PHE A 115 -4.13 -12.57 4.50
CA PHE A 115 -5.11 -11.65 5.09
C PHE A 115 -6.53 -12.09 4.73
N PRO A 116 -7.48 -12.15 5.69
CA PRO A 116 -8.84 -12.62 5.40
C PRO A 116 -9.58 -11.71 4.42
N ASP A 117 -10.12 -12.27 3.34
CA ASP A 117 -10.88 -11.54 2.31
C ASP A 117 -12.05 -10.74 2.90
N LYS A 118 -12.78 -11.31 3.86
CA LYS A 118 -13.88 -10.63 4.56
C LYS A 118 -13.41 -9.32 5.21
N LYS A 119 -12.26 -9.33 5.91
CA LYS A 119 -11.70 -8.14 6.53
C LYS A 119 -11.26 -7.12 5.49
N SER A 120 -10.71 -7.56 4.36
CA SER A 120 -10.34 -6.68 3.25
C SER A 120 -11.57 -5.95 2.69
N GLY A 121 -12.67 -6.68 2.45
CA GLY A 121 -13.94 -6.09 2.01
C GLY A 121 -14.53 -5.11 3.02
N GLU A 122 -14.49 -5.43 4.32
CA GLU A 122 -14.93 -4.52 5.38
C GLU A 122 -14.12 -3.20 5.41
N ILE A 123 -12.81 -3.25 5.15
CA ILE A 123 -11.95 -2.07 5.04
C ILE A 123 -12.37 -1.22 3.84
N LYS A 124 -12.55 -1.84 2.66
CA LYS A 124 -13.03 -1.16 1.45
C LYS A 124 -14.34 -0.39 1.73
N MET A 125 -15.31 -1.09 2.32
CA MET A 125 -16.63 -0.49 2.61
C MET A 125 -16.55 0.65 3.62
N LYS A 126 -15.64 0.59 4.59
CA LYS A 126 -15.42 1.70 5.53
C LYS A 126 -14.89 2.94 4.83
N ILE A 127 -13.91 2.78 3.93
CA ILE A 127 -13.33 3.90 3.16
C ILE A 127 -14.41 4.56 2.29
N LEU A 128 -15.18 3.77 1.53
CA LEU A 128 -16.26 4.29 0.67
C LEU A 128 -17.31 5.08 1.47
N LYS A 129 -17.68 4.61 2.67
CA LYS A 129 -18.61 5.34 3.55
C LYS A 129 -18.03 6.65 4.06
N SER A 130 -16.74 6.72 4.38
CA SER A 130 -16.08 7.94 4.83
C SER A 130 -15.91 8.99 3.72
N ASN A 131 -15.91 8.59 2.45
CA ASN A 131 -15.85 9.51 1.32
C ASN A 131 -17.23 10.08 0.92
N LEU A 132 -18.32 9.56 1.50
CA LEU A 132 -19.71 9.99 1.25
C LEU A 132 -20.22 11.00 2.30
N THR A 133 -19.39 11.40 3.25
CA THR A 133 -19.68 12.33 4.35
C THR A 133 -18.71 13.50 4.33
#